data_AF-A0A5C8A156-F1
#
_entry.id   AF-A0A5C8A156-F1
#
_cell.length_a   1.000
_cell.length_b   1.000
_cell.length_c   1.000
_cell.angle_alpha   90.00
_cell.angle_beta   90.00
_cell.angle_gamma   90.00
#
_symmetry.space_group_name_H-M   'P 1'
#
loop_
_entity.id
_entity.type
_entity.pdbx_description
1 polymer ?
#
loop_
_entity_poly.entity_id
_entity_poly.type
_entity_poly.pdbx_seq_one_letter_code
_entity_poly.pdbx_strand_id
1 'polypeptide(L)'
;MATNANGTNNGGRCPVMHGGATSAETMRQWWPKTLNLDILHQHDRKTNPLGPDFDYREELKKLDVAALKEDLKALMTDSQPWWPADWGHYGGLMIRMAWRSARTYRIADG
;
A
#
# COMPACT_ATOMS: atom_id res chain seq x y z
N MET A 1 -40.22 15.45 0.75
CA MET A 1 -39.74 15.34 2.14
C MET A 1 -40.10 13.95 2.65
N ALA A 2 -39.16 13.01 2.62
CA ALA A 2 -39.26 11.75 3.35
C ALA A 2 -37.97 11.64 4.16
N THR A 3 -38.11 11.73 5.48
CA THR A 3 -37.04 11.77 6.47
C THR A 3 -36.51 10.37 6.72
N ASN A 4 -35.23 10.13 6.42
CA ASN A 4 -34.54 8.94 6.91
C ASN A 4 -33.94 9.24 8.29
N ALA A 5 -34.59 8.70 9.32
CA ALA A 5 -34.12 8.66 10.69
C ALA A 5 -33.03 7.58 10.82
N ASN A 6 -31.78 7.95 10.54
CA ASN A 6 -30.61 7.37 11.19
C ASN A 6 -29.38 8.20 10.83
N GLY A 7 -28.71 8.75 11.83
CA GLY A 7 -27.47 9.51 11.64
C GLY A 7 -26.38 8.61 11.08
N THR A 8 -26.17 8.65 9.76
CA THR A 8 -25.12 7.88 9.10
C THR A 8 -24.09 8.82 8.49
N ASN A 9 -22.87 8.79 9.04
CA ASN A 9 -21.67 9.39 8.46
C ASN A 9 -21.58 9.08 6.95
N ASN A 10 -21.55 10.12 6.12
CA ASN A 10 -21.38 10.05 4.67
C ASN A 10 -19.94 9.70 4.22
N GLY A 11 -19.05 9.30 5.14
CA GLY A 11 -17.65 9.02 4.84
C GLY A 11 -17.47 7.71 4.08
N GLY A 12 -16.77 7.76 2.93
CA GLY A 12 -16.26 6.56 2.22
C GLY A 12 -17.17 5.94 1.15
N ARG A 13 -18.31 6.56 0.79
CA ARG A 13 -19.13 6.09 -0.34
C ARG A 13 -18.68 6.72 -1.65
N CYS A 14 -18.75 5.95 -2.74
CA CYS A 14 -18.57 6.50 -4.09
C CYS A 14 -19.79 7.37 -4.43
N PRO A 15 -19.61 8.64 -4.84
CA PRO A 15 -20.72 9.54 -5.17
C PRO A 15 -21.47 9.13 -6.46
N VAL A 16 -20.89 8.22 -7.25
CA VAL A 16 -21.50 7.65 -8.46
C VAL A 16 -21.49 6.12 -8.32
N MET A 17 -22.67 5.53 -8.13
CA MET A 17 -22.83 4.08 -7.97
C MET A 17 -22.65 3.39 -9.34
N HIS A 18 -21.43 2.97 -9.63
CA HIS A 18 -21.11 2.13 -10.79
C HIS A 18 -21.43 0.67 -10.44
N GLY A 19 -22.17 -0.04 -11.30
CA GLY A 19 -22.26 -1.50 -11.25
C GLY A 19 -20.99 -2.12 -11.85
N GLY A 20 -20.42 -3.13 -11.19
CA GLY A 20 -19.21 -3.83 -11.61
C GLY A 20 -19.03 -5.16 -10.88
N ALA A 21 -18.10 -6.01 -11.31
CA ALA A 21 -17.88 -7.34 -10.70
C ALA A 21 -17.54 -7.29 -9.19
N THR A 22 -17.15 -6.12 -8.67
CA THR A 22 -16.85 -5.84 -7.26
C THR A 22 -17.98 -5.08 -6.53
N SER A 23 -19.09 -4.74 -7.21
CA SER A 23 -20.19 -3.93 -6.66
C SER A 23 -21.28 -4.75 -5.97
N ALA A 24 -21.04 -6.03 -5.69
CA ALA A 24 -21.99 -6.84 -4.94
C ALA A 24 -22.11 -6.26 -3.52
N GLU A 25 -23.35 -6.02 -3.07
CA GLU A 25 -23.64 -5.73 -1.67
C GLU A 25 -23.04 -6.83 -0.81
N THR A 26 -21.90 -6.54 -0.17
CA THR A 26 -21.24 -7.55 0.65
C THR A 26 -22.16 -7.88 1.84
N MET A 27 -22.21 -9.14 2.24
CA MET A 27 -22.96 -9.61 3.42
C MET A 27 -22.76 -8.71 4.66
N ARG A 28 -21.58 -8.09 4.79
CA ARG A 28 -21.23 -7.15 5.87
C ARG A 28 -22.04 -5.85 5.89
N GLN A 29 -22.61 -5.42 4.77
CA GLN A 29 -23.49 -4.24 4.72
C GLN A 29 -24.78 -4.49 5.50
N TRP A 30 -25.32 -5.70 5.37
CA TRP A 30 -26.54 -6.13 6.05
C TRP A 30 -26.27 -6.58 7.49
N TRP A 31 -25.12 -7.23 7.75
CA TRP A 31 -24.71 -7.66 9.08
C TRP A 31 -23.31 -7.13 9.47
N PRO A 32 -23.19 -5.86 9.89
CA PRO A 32 -21.89 -5.20 10.12
C PRO A 32 -21.09 -5.74 11.32
N LYS A 33 -21.72 -6.52 12.20
CA LYS A 33 -21.09 -7.14 13.38
C LYS A 33 -20.79 -8.63 13.20
N THR A 34 -20.92 -9.17 11.97
CA THR A 34 -20.52 -10.56 11.69
C THR A 34 -19.02 -10.75 11.82
N LEU A 35 -18.62 -11.96 12.20
CA LEU A 35 -17.21 -12.32 12.28
C LEU A 35 -16.56 -12.22 10.89
N ASN A 36 -15.46 -11.48 10.80
CA ASN A 36 -14.72 -11.30 9.55
C ASN A 36 -13.60 -12.34 9.43
N LEU A 37 -13.72 -13.25 8.45
CA LEU A 37 -12.72 -14.26 8.15
C LEU A 37 -11.74 -13.83 7.05
N ASP A 38 -11.91 -12.63 6.47
CA ASP A 38 -11.10 -12.20 5.32
C ASP A 38 -9.61 -12.13 5.62
N ILE A 39 -9.26 -11.80 6.85
CA ILE A 39 -7.85 -11.70 7.29
C ILE A 39 -7.10 -13.02 7.20
N LEU A 40 -7.80 -14.17 7.22
CA LEU A 40 -7.17 -15.49 7.26
C LEU A 40 -6.70 -15.97 5.88
N HIS A 41 -7.07 -15.27 4.81
CA HIS A 41 -6.66 -15.57 3.44
C HIS A 41 -6.00 -14.38 2.73
N GLN A 42 -5.65 -13.33 3.48
CA GLN A 42 -4.80 -12.25 2.98
C GLN A 42 -3.41 -12.82 2.64
N HIS A 43 -2.89 -12.48 1.46
CA HIS A 43 -1.58 -12.93 0.95
C HIS A 43 -1.48 -14.44 0.62
N ASP A 44 -2.56 -15.04 0.10
CA ASP A 44 -2.50 -16.40 -0.49
C ASP A 44 -1.52 -16.49 -1.68
N ARG A 45 -1.04 -17.70 -1.99
CA ARG A 45 -0.07 -18.00 -3.06
C ARG A 45 -0.60 -17.63 -4.45
N LYS A 46 -1.92 -17.68 -4.66
CA LYS A 46 -2.56 -17.43 -5.96
C LYS A 46 -2.36 -16.01 -6.49
N THR A 47 -2.21 -15.04 -5.59
CA THR A 47 -2.02 -13.63 -5.96
C THR A 47 -0.55 -13.23 -6.01
N ASN A 48 0.38 -14.11 -5.61
CA ASN A 48 1.81 -13.84 -5.65
C ASN A 48 2.35 -14.04 -7.08
N PRO A 49 2.84 -12.97 -7.75
CA PRO A 49 3.34 -13.08 -9.12
C PRO A 49 4.72 -13.75 -9.23
N LEU A 50 5.46 -13.91 -8.11
CA LEU A 50 6.82 -14.46 -8.12
C LEU A 50 6.85 -15.99 -8.24
N GLY A 51 5.70 -16.64 -8.10
CA GLY A 51 5.58 -18.08 -8.20
C GLY A 51 5.94 -18.84 -6.91
N PRO A 52 5.63 -20.15 -6.88
CA PRO A 52 5.72 -20.97 -5.67
C PRO A 52 7.16 -21.30 -5.22
N ASP A 53 8.11 -21.25 -6.14
CA ASP A 53 9.49 -21.71 -5.95
C ASP A 53 10.48 -20.56 -5.71
N PHE A 54 9.99 -19.31 -5.71
CA PHE A 54 10.83 -18.13 -5.52
C PHE A 54 11.22 -17.92 -4.06
N ASP A 55 12.52 -17.84 -3.79
CA ASP A 55 13.08 -17.52 -2.49
C ASP A 55 13.76 -16.15 -2.51
N TYR A 56 13.09 -15.15 -1.92
CA TYR A 56 13.62 -13.78 -1.84
C TYR A 56 14.95 -13.70 -1.09
N ARG A 57 15.17 -14.55 -0.08
CA ARG A 57 16.39 -14.53 0.73
C ARG A 57 17.58 -15.03 -0.08
N GLU A 58 17.39 -16.07 -0.88
CA GLU A 58 18.46 -16.59 -1.75
C GLU A 58 18.79 -15.62 -2.89
N GLU A 59 17.79 -14.96 -3.48
CA GLU A 59 18.04 -13.92 -4.48
C GLU A 59 18.74 -12.69 -3.88
N LEU A 60 18.35 -12.25 -2.68
CA LEU A 60 18.96 -11.11 -2.02
C LEU A 60 20.45 -11.34 -1.71
N LYS A 61 20.87 -12.57 -1.40
CA LYS A 61 22.30 -12.88 -1.18
C LYS A 61 23.15 -12.71 -2.43
N LYS A 62 22.56 -12.84 -3.61
CA LYS A 62 23.26 -12.69 -4.91
C LYS A 62 23.39 -11.23 -5.33
N LEU A 63 22.64 -10.33 -4.70
CA LEU A 63 22.57 -8.93 -5.05
C LEU A 63 23.91 -8.22 -4.76
N ASP A 64 24.40 -7.47 -5.74
CA ASP A 64 25.51 -6.54 -5.54
C ASP A 64 25.02 -5.29 -4.79
N VAL A 65 25.14 -5.33 -3.47
CA VAL A 65 24.73 -4.24 -2.59
C VAL A 65 25.62 -2.99 -2.76
N ALA A 66 26.87 -3.16 -3.20
CA ALA A 66 27.76 -2.03 -3.43
C ALA A 66 27.33 -1.25 -4.67
N ALA A 67 27.10 -1.96 -5.79
CA ALA A 67 26.58 -1.36 -7.02
C ALA A 67 25.23 -0.66 -6.77
N LEU A 68 24.28 -1.33 -6.09
CA LEU A 68 22.98 -0.73 -5.76
C LEU A 68 23.12 0.58 -4.97
N LYS A 69 24.05 0.65 -4.01
CA LYS A 69 24.27 1.87 -3.23
C LYS A 69 24.83 3.00 -4.08
N GLU A 70 25.72 2.71 -5.03
CA GLU A 70 26.24 3.70 -5.95
C GLU A 70 25.16 4.20 -6.90
N ASP A 71 24.33 3.31 -7.45
CA ASP A 71 23.19 3.68 -8.28
C ASP A 71 22.19 4.59 -7.54
N LEU A 72 21.90 4.27 -6.27
CA LEU A 72 21.05 5.11 -5.44
C LEU A 72 21.66 6.49 -5.17
N LYS A 73 22.98 6.59 -5.00
CA LYS A 73 23.67 7.88 -4.85
C LYS A 73 23.60 8.70 -6.13
N ALA A 74 23.80 8.08 -7.29
CA ALA A 74 23.67 8.75 -8.57
C ALA A 74 22.24 9.27 -8.79
N LEU A 75 21.24 8.42 -8.53
CA LEU A 75 19.82 8.78 -8.61
C LEU A 75 19.46 10.00 -7.76
N MET A 76 20.06 10.11 -6.57
CA MET A 76 19.75 11.22 -5.67
C MET A 76 20.03 12.60 -6.27
N THR A 77 20.90 12.72 -7.28
CA THR A 77 21.21 13.98 -7.99
C THR A 77 20.72 14.00 -9.44
N ASP A 78 20.09 12.94 -9.92
CA ASP A 78 19.56 12.83 -11.28
C ASP A 78 18.11 13.36 -11.37
N SER A 79 17.98 14.69 -11.40
CA SER A 79 16.68 15.37 -11.35
C SER A 79 15.81 15.09 -12.59
N GLN A 80 14.59 14.65 -12.34
CA GLN A 80 13.60 14.33 -13.37
C GLN A 80 12.67 15.53 -13.67
N PRO A 81 12.31 15.79 -14.93
CA PRO A 81 11.50 16.96 -15.30
C PRO A 81 10.05 16.90 -14.79
N TRP A 82 9.51 15.70 -14.61
CA TRP A 82 8.15 15.48 -14.11
C TRP A 82 8.06 15.60 -12.58
N TRP A 83 9.20 15.56 -11.87
CA TRP A 83 9.29 15.79 -10.44
C TRP A 83 10.66 16.33 -10.05
N PRO A 84 10.94 17.62 -10.25
CA PRO A 84 12.27 18.19 -10.07
C PRO A 84 12.81 18.03 -8.64
N ALA A 85 14.13 17.82 -8.51
CA ALA A 85 14.79 17.70 -7.22
C ALA A 85 14.99 19.06 -6.55
N ASP A 86 14.58 19.19 -5.29
CA ASP A 86 14.85 20.38 -4.49
C ASP A 86 16.37 20.56 -4.33
N TRP A 87 16.88 21.75 -4.66
CA TRP A 87 18.33 22.06 -4.67
C TRP A 87 19.18 21.09 -5.50
N GLY A 88 18.57 20.41 -6.49
CA GLY A 88 19.25 19.42 -7.31
C GLY A 88 19.52 18.09 -6.59
N HIS A 89 18.87 17.80 -5.46
CA HIS A 89 19.10 16.56 -4.71
C HIS A 89 17.85 16.01 -4.00
N TYR A 90 17.46 14.76 -4.29
CA TYR A 90 16.31 14.08 -3.67
C TYR A 90 16.52 13.61 -2.23
N GLY A 91 17.61 14.01 -1.56
CA GLY A 91 18.03 13.42 -0.29
C GLY A 91 16.97 13.60 0.80
N GLY A 92 16.46 14.83 0.96
CA GLY A 92 15.39 15.14 1.91
C GLY A 92 14.11 14.36 1.64
N LEU A 93 13.74 14.18 0.37
CA LEU A 93 12.57 13.40 -0.04
C LEU A 93 12.73 11.92 0.34
N MET A 94 13.86 11.31 -0.01
CA MET A 94 14.11 9.88 0.26
C MET A 94 14.20 9.59 1.76
N ILE A 95 14.83 10.47 2.56
CA ILE A 95 14.86 10.36 4.02
C ILE A 95 13.44 10.41 4.59
N ARG A 96 12.62 11.38 4.15
CA ARG A 96 11.24 11.52 4.62
C ARG A 96 10.39 10.30 4.24
N MET A 97 10.58 9.75 3.04
CA MET A 97 9.89 8.54 2.59
C MET A 97 10.26 7.34 3.48
N ALA A 98 11.55 7.08 3.70
CA ALA A 98 12.01 5.99 4.54
C ALA A 98 11.49 6.11 5.98
N TRP A 99 11.56 7.31 6.56
CA TRP A 99 10.99 7.60 7.87
C TRP A 99 9.49 7.30 7.94
N ARG A 100 8.71 7.80 6.96
CA ARG A 100 7.25 7.58 6.93
C ARG A 100 6.89 6.11 6.74
N SER A 101 7.67 5.37 5.97
CA SER A 101 7.48 3.92 5.80
C SER A 101 7.70 3.14 7.09
N ALA A 102 8.69 3.53 7.91
CA ALA A 102 8.96 2.84 9.18
C ALA A 102 8.03 3.27 10.33
N ARG A 103 7.55 4.52 10.30
CA ARG A 103 6.82 5.13 11.44
C ARG A 103 5.42 4.54 11.67
N THR A 104 4.87 3.74 10.76
CA THR A 104 3.56 3.12 10.97
C THR A 104 3.58 1.97 12.00
N TYR A 105 4.76 1.50 12.39
CA TYR A 105 4.95 0.46 13.41
C TYR A 105 4.38 0.87 14.79
N ARG A 106 3.71 -0.07 15.48
CA ARG A 106 3.16 0.14 16.82
C ARG A 106 3.58 -0.98 17.75
N ILE A 107 4.16 -0.64 18.89
CA ILE A 107 4.68 -1.63 19.86
C ILE A 107 3.58 -2.57 20.40
N ALA A 108 2.31 -2.12 20.42
CA ALA A 108 1.21 -2.86 21.03
C ALA A 108 0.79 -4.12 20.23
N ASP A 109 0.90 -4.08 18.91
CA ASP A 109 0.37 -5.12 18.02
C ASP A 109 1.28 -5.42 16.81
N GLY A 110 2.47 -4.80 16.76
CA GLY A 110 3.47 -4.97 15.71
C GLY A 110 3.38 -3.94 14.59
#